data_AF-W8F0P9-F1
#
_entry.id   AF-W8F0P9-F1
#
_cell.length_a   1.000
_cell.length_b   1.000
_cell.length_c   1.000
_cell.angle_alpha   90.00
_cell.angle_beta   90.00
_cell.angle_gamma   90.00
#
_symmetry.space_group_name_H-M   'P 1'
#
loop_
_entity.id
_entity.type
_entity.pdbx_description
1 polymer ?
#
loop_
_entity_poly.entity_id
_entity_poly.type
_entity_poly.pdbx_seq_one_letter_code
_entity_poly.pdbx_strand_id
1 'polypeptide(L)'
;MKDATRREVGGVQVDVVRTGNSRVKRVVYPAGFRWSKDMRPVVGGALCQHAHVGFLATGKLGIQYADGTQEEYTAPQVVAIAPATTAG
;
A
#
# COMPACT_ATOMS: atom_id res chain seq x y z
N MET A 1 -9.41 15.04 3.14
CA MET A 1 -8.38 15.89 2.51
C MET A 1 -9.07 16.76 1.47
N LYS A 2 -8.62 18.00 1.25
CA LYS A 2 -9.17 18.87 0.21
C LYS A 2 -9.05 18.18 -1.16
N ASP A 3 -10.09 18.29 -2.00
CA ASP A 3 -10.14 17.78 -3.38
C ASP A 3 -9.95 16.25 -3.55
N ALA A 4 -10.05 15.49 -2.46
CA ALA A 4 -9.89 14.04 -2.50
C ALA A 4 -11.19 13.33 -2.90
N THR A 5 -11.08 12.38 -3.82
CA THR A 5 -12.11 11.34 -3.99
C THR A 5 -11.80 10.20 -3.02
N ARG A 6 -12.71 9.96 -2.07
CA ARG A 6 -12.62 8.86 -1.11
C ARG A 6 -13.27 7.60 -1.66
N ARG A 7 -12.63 6.45 -1.43
CA ARG A 7 -13.20 5.12 -1.67
C ARG A 7 -12.66 4.10 -0.67
N GLU A 8 -13.38 3.01 -0.52
CA GLU A 8 -12.94 1.84 0.23
C GLU A 8 -12.67 0.68 -0.73
N VAL A 9 -11.55 -0.02 -0.53
CA VAL A 9 -11.15 -1.17 -1.36
C VAL A 9 -10.60 -2.25 -0.45
N GLY A 10 -11.28 -3.40 -0.35
CA GLY A 10 -10.85 -4.50 0.53
C GLY A 10 -10.66 -4.07 2.00
N GLY A 11 -11.56 -3.21 2.51
CA GLY A 11 -11.49 -2.63 3.86
C GLY A 11 -10.44 -1.52 4.03
N VAL A 12 -9.66 -1.20 2.99
CA VAL A 12 -8.67 -0.11 3.02
C VAL A 12 -9.33 1.19 2.60
N GLN A 13 -9.18 2.23 3.43
CA GLN A 13 -9.64 3.57 3.07
C GLN A 13 -8.59 4.24 2.17
N VAL A 14 -9.02 4.75 1.02
CA VAL A 14 -8.15 5.40 0.03
C VAL A 14 -8.73 6.76 -0.32
N ASP A 15 -8.01 7.82 0.04
CA ASP A 15 -8.26 9.17 -0.45
C ASP A 15 -7.32 9.43 -1.63
N VAL A 16 -7.87 9.76 -2.80
CA VAL A 16 -7.08 10.05 -4.02
C VAL A 16 -7.19 11.52 -4.38
N VAL A 17 -6.05 12.20 -4.49
CA VAL A 17 -5.96 13.60 -4.94
C VAL A 17 -5.21 13.65 -6.26
N ARG A 18 -5.75 14.37 -7.25
CA ARG A 18 -5.01 14.66 -8.50
C ARG A 18 -4.01 15.78 -8.25
N THR A 19 -2.77 15.58 -8.68
CA THR A 19 -1.67 16.54 -8.51
C THR A 19 -0.91 16.66 -9.83
N GLY A 20 -1.27 17.65 -10.64
CA GLY A 20 -0.74 17.77 -12.01
C GLY A 20 -1.00 16.49 -12.82
N ASN A 21 0.07 15.92 -13.40
CA ASN A 21 0.02 14.69 -14.20
C ASN A 21 0.03 13.40 -13.35
N SER A 22 -0.03 13.51 -12.02
CA SER A 22 0.05 12.37 -11.10
C SER A 22 -1.12 12.34 -10.12
N ARG A 23 -1.17 11.28 -9.31
CA ARG A 23 -2.15 11.13 -8.23
C ARG A 23 -1.42 10.79 -6.95
N VAL A 24 -1.70 11.53 -5.89
CA VAL A 24 -1.27 11.20 -4.53
C VAL A 24 -2.41 10.44 -3.84
N LYS A 25 -2.06 9.37 -3.12
CA LYS A 25 -3.01 8.58 -2.36
C LYS A 25 -2.66 8.65 -0.88
N ARG A 26 -3.62 8.97 -0.03
CA ARG A 26 -3.55 8.65 1.41
C ARG A 26 -4.28 7.33 1.62
N VAL A 27 -3.58 6.38 2.22
CA VAL A 27 -4.07 5.01 2.42
C VAL A 27 -4.08 4.70 3.91
N VAL A 28 -5.19 4.15 4.41
CA VAL A 28 -5.29 3.67 5.79
C VAL A 28 -5.66 2.20 5.77
N TYR A 29 -4.73 1.38 6.22
CA TYR A 29 -4.94 -0.04 6.45
C TYR A 29 -5.47 -0.24 7.87
N PRO A 30 -6.59 -0.95 8.08
CA PRO A 30 -7.04 -1.30 9.42
C PRO A 30 -6.05 -2.24 10.10
N ALA A 31 -6.04 -2.24 11.45
CA ALA A 31 -5.20 -3.17 12.21
C ALA A 31 -5.54 -4.61 11.84
N GLY A 32 -4.52 -5.43 11.59
CA GLY A 32 -4.68 -6.82 11.17
C GLY A 32 -4.97 -7.02 9.66
N PHE A 33 -5.03 -5.94 8.87
CA PHE A 33 -5.11 -6.05 7.41
C PHE A 33 -3.97 -6.89 6.84
N ARG A 34 -4.30 -7.79 5.92
CA ARG A 34 -3.32 -8.61 5.19
C ARG A 34 -3.70 -8.68 3.72
N TRP A 35 -2.79 -8.24 2.85
CA TRP A 35 -3.02 -8.16 1.39
C TRP A 35 -3.59 -9.47 0.80
N SER A 36 -3.00 -10.61 1.17
CA SER A 36 -3.40 -11.92 0.62
C SER A 36 -4.81 -12.35 1.03
N LYS A 37 -5.32 -11.84 2.16
CA LYS A 37 -6.64 -12.16 2.70
C LYS A 37 -7.69 -11.15 2.22
N ASP A 38 -7.38 -9.86 2.35
CA ASP A 38 -8.39 -8.80 2.26
C ASP A 38 -8.38 -8.08 0.90
N MET A 39 -7.21 -7.96 0.25
CA MET A 39 -7.08 -7.25 -1.03
C MET A 39 -7.08 -8.19 -2.23
N ARG A 40 -6.40 -9.33 -2.14
CA ARG A 40 -6.28 -10.32 -3.22
C ARG A 40 -7.63 -10.74 -3.81
N PRO A 41 -8.70 -11.02 -3.03
CA PRO A 41 -10.02 -11.35 -3.60
C PRO A 41 -10.64 -10.20 -4.40
N VAL A 42 -10.25 -8.95 -4.13
CA VAL A 42 -10.79 -7.73 -4.77
C VAL A 42 -10.04 -7.40 -6.06
N VAL A 43 -8.72 -7.53 -6.07
CA VAL A 43 -7.87 -7.11 -7.21
C VAL A 43 -7.35 -8.27 -8.06
N GLY A 44 -7.46 -9.50 -7.58
CA GLY A 44 -6.92 -10.69 -8.23
C GLY A 44 -5.39 -10.79 -8.15
N GLY A 45 -4.84 -11.77 -8.86
CA GLY A 45 -3.39 -12.05 -8.91
C GLY A 45 -2.84 -12.77 -7.67
N ALA A 46 -1.55 -13.10 -7.72
CA ALA A 46 -0.83 -13.73 -6.60
C ALA A 46 -0.14 -12.70 -5.69
N LEU A 47 0.33 -11.58 -6.26
CA LEU A 47 1.07 -10.52 -5.58
C LEU A 47 0.73 -9.14 -6.17
N CYS A 48 1.00 -8.06 -5.43
CA CYS A 48 0.85 -6.70 -5.96
C CYS A 48 1.90 -6.41 -7.05
N GLN A 49 1.44 -6.04 -8.25
CA GLN A 49 2.33 -5.75 -9.39
C GLN A 49 2.73 -4.28 -9.51
N HIS A 50 2.35 -3.43 -8.55
CA HIS A 50 2.63 -2.01 -8.60
C HIS A 50 3.84 -1.67 -7.74
N ALA A 51 4.76 -0.85 -8.27
CA ALA A 51 5.73 -0.16 -7.43
C ALA A 51 4.98 0.81 -6.50
N HIS A 52 5.40 0.85 -5.24
CA HIS A 52 4.87 1.80 -4.26
C HIS A 52 6.00 2.67 -3.73
N VAL A 53 5.81 3.98 -3.77
CA VAL A 53 6.64 4.94 -3.05
C VAL A 53 5.71 5.78 -2.19
N GLY A 54 6.07 5.98 -0.94
CA GLY A 54 5.26 6.74 0.00
C GLY A 54 5.97 7.07 1.29
N PHE A 55 5.22 7.67 2.20
CA PHE A 55 5.66 8.01 3.54
C PHE A 55 4.69 7.38 4.54
N LEU A 56 5.20 6.49 5.38
CA LEU A 56 4.44 5.89 6.47
C LEU A 56 4.36 6.91 7.61
N ALA A 57 3.24 7.63 7.66
CA ALA A 57 3.04 8.70 8.63
C ALA A 57 2.85 8.17 10.07
N THR A 58 2.13 7.06 10.24
CA THR A 58 1.85 6.44 11.54
C THR A 58 1.73 4.92 11.42
N GLY A 59 1.98 4.21 12.52
CA GLY A 59 1.81 2.76 12.61
C GLY A 59 3.02 1.95 12.14
N LYS A 60 2.75 0.69 11.77
CA LYS A 60 3.74 -0.26 11.27
C LYS A 60 3.20 -0.98 10.04
N LEU A 61 4.08 -1.28 9.09
CA LEU A 61 3.75 -1.98 7.85
C LEU A 61 4.74 -3.11 7.62
N GLY A 62 4.25 -4.33 7.46
CA GLY A 62 5.04 -5.48 7.06
C GLY A 62 4.81 -5.81 5.58
N ILE A 63 5.90 -6.07 4.85
CA ILE A 63 5.89 -6.48 3.45
C ILE A 63 6.52 -7.86 3.35
N GLN A 64 5.90 -8.74 2.56
CA GLN A 64 6.45 -10.04 2.22
C GLN A 64 6.53 -10.16 0.69
N TYR A 65 7.72 -10.43 0.18
CA TYR A 65 8.00 -10.61 -1.24
C TYR A 65 7.83 -12.08 -1.67
N ALA A 66 7.90 -12.30 -2.99
CA ALA A 66 7.69 -13.62 -3.60
C ALA A 66 8.72 -14.68 -3.16
N ASP A 67 9.95 -14.24 -2.94
CA ASP A 67 11.09 -15.05 -2.48
C ASP A 67 11.04 -15.36 -0.97
N GLY A 68 10.02 -14.84 -0.27
CA GLY A 68 9.87 -14.98 1.18
C GLY A 68 10.58 -13.91 2.00
N THR A 69 11.33 -13.00 1.37
CA THR A 69 11.95 -11.84 2.04
C THR A 69 10.87 -11.01 2.72
N GLN A 70 11.15 -10.57 3.94
CA GLN A 70 10.25 -9.73 4.73
C GLN A 70 10.92 -8.43 5.11
N GLU A 71 10.15 -7.35 5.05
CA GLU A 71 10.55 -6.02 5.52
C GLU A 71 9.50 -5.47 6.47
N GLU A 72 9.97 -4.80 7.52
CA GLU A 72 9.09 -4.05 8.43
C GLU A 72 9.46 -2.58 8.42
N TYR A 73 8.44 -1.74 8.31
CA TYR A 73 8.54 -0.29 8.39
C TYR A 73 7.81 0.18 9.65
N THR A 74 8.48 0.99 10.47
CA THR A 74 7.86 1.69 11.61
C THR A 74 7.85 3.18 11.33
N ALA A 75 6.72 3.84 11.53
CA ALA A 75 6.58 5.27 11.32
C ALA A 75 7.43 6.10 12.30
N PRO A 76 7.89 7.30 11.89
CA PRO A 76 7.80 7.87 10.54
C PRO A 76 8.90 7.31 9.63
N GLN A 77 8.55 6.93 8.39
CA GLN A 77 9.53 6.29 7.49
C GLN A 77 9.17 6.48 6.01
N VAL A 78 10.19 6.64 5.15
CA VAL A 78 10.03 6.55 3.69
C VAL A 78 9.92 5.09 3.30
N VAL A 79 8.94 4.77 2.45
CA VAL A 79 8.67 3.41 1.97
C VAL A 79 8.88 3.38 0.47
N ALA A 80 9.68 2.44 0.00
CA ALA A 80 9.85 2.11 -1.40
C ALA A 80 9.71 0.59 -1.56
N ILE A 81 8.68 0.14 -2.27
CA ILE A 81 8.38 -1.27 -2.48
C ILE A 81 8.46 -1.53 -3.98
N ALA A 82 9.38 -2.42 -4.37
CA ALA A 82 9.54 -2.83 -5.75
C ALA A 82 8.32 -3.66 -6.23
N PRO A 83 8.02 -3.66 -7.54
CA PRO A 83 7.07 -4.61 -8.13
C PRO A 83 7.49 -6.05 -7.81
N ALA A 84 6.52 -6.92 -7.50
CA ALA A 84 6.71 -8.17 -6.77
C ALA A 84 7.51 -9.29 -7.47
N THR A 85 8.79 -9.05 -7.74
CA THR A 85 9.74 -10.09 -8.16
C THR A 85 10.93 -10.25 -7.19
N THR A 86 11.42 -9.17 -6.55
CA THR A 86 12.52 -9.21 -5.57
C THR A 86 12.53 -7.94 -4.69
N ALA A 87 13.08 -8.03 -3.48
CA ALA A 87 13.50 -6.84 -2.73
C ALA A 87 14.64 -6.14 -3.51
N GLY A 88 14.55 -4.81 -3.63
CA GLY A 88 15.46 -4.00 -4.45
C GLY A 88 16.84 -3.77 -3.84
#